data_AF-A0A1F6Q604-F1
#
_entry.id   AF-A0A1F6Q604-F1
#
_cell.length_a   1.000
_cell.length_b   1.000
_cell.length_c   1.000
_cell.angle_alpha   90.00
_cell.angle_beta   90.00
_cell.angle_gamma   90.00
#
_symmetry.space_group_name_H-M   'P 1'
#
loop_
_entity.id
_entity.type
_entity.pdbx_description
1 polymer ?
#
loop_
_entity_poly.entity_id
_entity_poly.type
_entity_poly.pdbx_seq_one_letter_code
_entity_poly.pdbx_strand_id
1 'polypeptide(L)'
;MFTKEQLLEKINDPEMGSASEITNVLKSWRIDPIYEDENKNEYYDEMAISKLKHALKLKEQGKNDEEISSIVNNGIINPITAPMARNTQAQALNNITLDVTSQTLSLLAESIAQKITGEITEKLKNSDIFEPLMDSTRLKRDNEILSRQVSQILEENKKLITRNNMLQKENAKFRHLAGQLYFKQQ
;
A
#
# COMPACT_ATOMS: atom_id res chain seq x y z
N MET A 1 1.18 -16.22 -4.34
CA MET A 1 1.37 -15.77 -5.73
C MET A 1 0.78 -16.83 -6.64
N PHE A 2 0.12 -16.44 -7.73
CA PHE A 2 -0.65 -17.32 -8.60
C PHE A 2 -0.15 -17.22 -10.03
N THR A 3 -0.02 -18.36 -10.72
CA THR A 3 0.23 -18.38 -12.17
C THR A 3 -1.05 -18.11 -12.94
N LYS A 4 -0.97 -17.92 -14.26
CA LYS A 4 -2.14 -17.69 -15.14
C LYS A 4 -3.15 -18.83 -15.07
N GLU A 5 -2.68 -20.06 -14.95
CA GLU A 5 -3.51 -21.26 -14.81
C GLU A 5 -4.25 -21.25 -13.46
N GLN A 6 -3.59 -20.84 -12.39
CA GLN A 6 -4.20 -20.74 -11.07
C GLN A 6 -5.18 -19.56 -10.96
N LEU A 7 -4.94 -18.48 -11.70
CA LEU A 7 -5.91 -17.39 -11.84
C LEU A 7 -7.20 -17.89 -12.50
N LEU A 8 -7.08 -18.70 -13.56
CA LEU A 8 -8.22 -19.27 -14.27
C LEU A 8 -9.10 -20.10 -13.33
N GLU A 9 -8.48 -20.99 -12.57
CA GLU A 9 -9.16 -21.85 -11.59
C GLU A 9 -9.88 -21.03 -10.51
N LYS A 10 -9.24 -19.96 -10.00
CA LYS A 10 -9.81 -19.12 -8.93
C LYS A 10 -10.90 -18.15 -9.38
N ILE A 11 -10.91 -17.78 -10.65
CA ILE A 11 -11.95 -16.94 -11.23
C ILE A 11 -13.20 -17.77 -11.48
N ASN A 12 -13.05 -19.04 -11.89
CA ASN A 12 -14.14 -20.00 -12.13
C ASN A 12 -15.23 -19.41 -13.04
N ASP A 13 -14.81 -18.67 -14.07
CA ASP A 13 -15.69 -18.06 -15.06
C ASP A 13 -15.84 -19.01 -16.27
N PRO A 14 -17.07 -19.38 -16.64
CA PRO A 14 -17.32 -20.35 -17.72
C PRO A 14 -17.03 -19.81 -19.13
N GLU A 15 -16.86 -18.50 -19.32
CA GLU A 15 -16.50 -17.90 -20.63
C GLU A 15 -14.99 -17.72 -20.82
N MET A 16 -14.20 -17.86 -19.75
CA MET A 16 -12.74 -17.86 -19.82
C MET A 16 -12.28 -19.31 -19.95
N GLY A 17 -12.07 -19.78 -21.17
CA GLY A 17 -11.81 -21.19 -21.46
C GLY A 17 -10.33 -21.53 -21.62
N SER A 18 -9.44 -20.53 -21.73
CA SER A 18 -8.04 -20.78 -22.08
C SER A 18 -7.04 -19.76 -21.49
N ALA A 19 -5.83 -20.22 -21.19
CA ALA A 19 -4.72 -19.39 -20.69
C ALA A 19 -4.32 -18.25 -21.65
N SER A 20 -4.55 -18.43 -22.96
CA SER A 20 -4.37 -17.39 -23.98
C SER A 20 -5.37 -16.24 -23.85
N GLU A 21 -6.61 -16.52 -23.50
CA GLU A 21 -7.67 -15.52 -23.33
C GLU A 21 -7.41 -14.67 -22.09
N ILE A 22 -6.99 -15.31 -20.99
CA ILE A 22 -6.53 -14.60 -19.78
C ILE A 22 -5.38 -13.67 -20.09
N THR A 23 -4.41 -14.09 -20.91
CA THR A 23 -3.27 -13.24 -21.25
C THR A 23 -3.71 -11.98 -22.01
N ASN A 24 -4.66 -12.10 -22.94
CA ASN A 24 -5.17 -10.95 -23.68
C ASN A 24 -5.95 -9.99 -22.76
N VAL A 25 -6.74 -10.56 -21.86
CA VAL A 25 -7.59 -9.81 -20.93
C VAL A 25 -6.76 -9.08 -19.87
N LEU A 26 -5.74 -9.73 -19.31
CA LEU A 26 -4.76 -9.12 -18.39
C LEU A 26 -4.08 -7.92 -19.05
N LYS A 27 -3.69 -8.04 -20.33
CA LYS A 27 -3.09 -6.94 -21.09
C LYS A 27 -4.09 -5.82 -21.39
N SER A 28 -5.31 -6.16 -21.83
CA SER A 28 -6.34 -5.17 -22.18
C SER A 28 -6.71 -4.31 -20.97
N TRP A 29 -6.88 -4.93 -19.81
CA TRP A 29 -7.26 -4.24 -18.58
C TRP A 29 -6.10 -3.71 -17.77
N ARG A 30 -4.85 -3.90 -18.24
CA ARG A 30 -3.61 -3.47 -17.58
C ARG A 30 -3.48 -4.02 -16.15
N ILE A 31 -3.66 -5.33 -16.02
CA ILE A 31 -3.45 -6.06 -14.76
C ILE A 31 -2.06 -6.68 -14.85
N ASP A 32 -1.09 -6.00 -14.26
CA ASP A 32 0.32 -6.39 -14.33
C ASP A 32 0.67 -7.49 -13.30
N PRO A 33 1.62 -8.39 -13.63
CA PRO A 33 2.16 -9.34 -12.68
C PRO A 33 2.96 -8.62 -11.59
N ILE A 34 2.97 -9.20 -10.39
CA ILE A 34 3.77 -8.71 -9.27
C ILE A 34 5.22 -9.20 -9.32
N TYR A 35 5.47 -10.26 -10.09
CA TYR A 35 6.78 -10.89 -10.21
C TYR A 35 6.86 -11.69 -11.53
N GLU A 36 8.03 -11.68 -12.16
CA GLU A 36 8.37 -12.51 -13.32
C GLU A 36 9.67 -13.27 -12.98
N ASP A 37 9.67 -14.59 -13.16
CA ASP A 37 10.86 -15.41 -12.91
C ASP A 37 11.84 -15.40 -14.09
N GLU A 38 13.01 -16.04 -13.92
CA GLU A 38 14.04 -16.15 -14.96
C GLU A 38 13.57 -16.91 -16.21
N ASN A 39 12.49 -17.69 -16.11
CA ASN A 39 11.89 -18.44 -17.21
C ASN A 39 10.73 -17.67 -17.89
N LYS A 40 10.51 -16.40 -17.52
CA LYS A 40 9.38 -15.55 -17.97
C LYS A 40 8.00 -16.04 -17.54
N ASN A 41 7.94 -16.79 -16.44
CA ASN A 41 6.67 -17.12 -15.81
C ASN A 41 6.20 -15.92 -14.98
N GLU A 42 4.99 -15.46 -15.28
CA GLU A 42 4.36 -14.32 -14.62
C GLU A 42 3.54 -14.78 -13.41
N TYR A 43 3.72 -14.07 -12.30
CA TYR A 43 3.06 -14.35 -11.03
C TYR A 43 2.21 -13.17 -10.57
N TYR A 44 1.01 -13.48 -10.07
CA TYR A 44 -0.03 -12.54 -9.70
C TYR A 44 -0.42 -12.69 -8.22
N ASP A 45 -1.01 -11.66 -7.63
CA ASP A 45 -1.49 -11.67 -6.25
C ASP A 45 -3.02 -11.78 -6.16
N GLU A 46 -3.56 -11.71 -4.94
CA GLU A 46 -5.01 -11.73 -4.72
C GLU A 46 -5.71 -10.47 -5.23
N MET A 47 -4.97 -9.35 -5.33
CA MET A 47 -5.47 -8.11 -5.90
C MET A 47 -5.77 -8.29 -7.40
N ALA A 48 -4.89 -8.96 -8.15
CA ALA A 48 -5.12 -9.28 -9.56
C ALA A 48 -6.40 -10.12 -9.75
N ILE A 49 -6.67 -11.10 -8.88
CA ILE A 49 -7.91 -11.89 -8.93
C ILE A 49 -9.13 -11.00 -8.71
N SER A 50 -9.05 -10.09 -7.73
CA SER A 50 -10.16 -9.18 -7.40
C SER A 50 -10.44 -8.21 -8.54
N LYS A 51 -9.37 -7.66 -9.14
CA LYS A 51 -9.41 -6.82 -10.33
C LYS A 51 -10.04 -7.55 -11.52
N LEU A 52 -9.65 -8.79 -11.78
CA LEU A 52 -10.21 -9.62 -12.86
C LEU A 52 -11.70 -9.90 -12.66
N LYS A 53 -12.12 -10.32 -11.46
CA LYS A 53 -13.55 -10.55 -11.16
C LYS A 53 -14.38 -9.29 -11.33
N HIS A 54 -13.85 -8.15 -10.88
CA HIS A 54 -14.54 -6.87 -11.06
C HIS A 54 -14.63 -6.49 -12.55
N ALA A 55 -13.54 -6.67 -13.29
CA ALA A 55 -13.48 -6.38 -14.71
C ALA A 55 -14.45 -7.24 -15.54
N LEU A 56 -14.56 -8.54 -15.24
CA LEU A 56 -15.52 -9.44 -15.87
C LEU A 56 -16.96 -8.98 -15.65
N LYS A 57 -17.32 -8.61 -14.41
CA LYS A 57 -18.63 -8.04 -14.10
C LYS A 57 -18.93 -6.74 -14.85
N LEU A 58 -17.92 -5.90 -15.07
CA LEU A 58 -18.08 -4.66 -15.86
C LEU A 58 -18.23 -4.96 -17.35
N LYS A 59 -17.56 -6.01 -17.85
CA LYS A 59 -17.71 -6.49 -19.23
C LYS A 59 -19.12 -7.04 -19.49
N GLU A 60 -19.69 -7.80 -18.55
CA GLU A 60 -21.09 -8.26 -18.62
C GLU A 60 -22.08 -7.09 -18.65
N GLN A 61 -21.74 -5.96 -18.01
CA GLN A 61 -22.54 -4.73 -18.04
C GLN A 61 -22.40 -3.94 -19.36
N GLY A 62 -21.62 -4.45 -20.32
CA GLY A 62 -21.42 -3.82 -21.64
C GLY A 62 -20.45 -2.64 -21.62
N LYS A 63 -19.57 -2.54 -20.62
CA LYS A 63 -18.54 -1.48 -20.59
C LYS A 63 -17.39 -1.81 -21.54
N ASN A 64 -16.77 -0.76 -22.07
CA ASN A 64 -15.62 -0.87 -22.95
C ASN A 64 -14.33 -1.17 -22.16
N ASP A 65 -13.37 -1.83 -22.80
CA ASP A 65 -12.10 -2.23 -22.18
C ASP A 65 -11.30 -1.05 -21.57
N GLU A 66 -11.35 0.15 -22.17
CA GLU A 66 -10.68 1.35 -21.64
C GLU A 66 -11.32 1.85 -20.33
N GLU A 67 -12.65 1.79 -20.25
CA GLU A 67 -13.39 2.13 -19.03
C GLU A 67 -13.11 1.10 -17.93
N ILE A 68 -13.10 -0.19 -18.30
CA ILE A 68 -12.79 -1.28 -17.40
C ILE A 68 -11.39 -1.10 -16.82
N SER A 69 -10.38 -0.88 -17.67
CA SER A 69 -9.00 -0.65 -17.21
C SER A 69 -8.89 0.54 -16.27
N SER A 70 -9.60 1.63 -16.55
CA SER A 70 -9.61 2.83 -15.71
C SER A 70 -10.26 2.57 -14.34
N ILE A 71 -11.41 1.89 -14.31
CA ILE A 71 -12.17 1.59 -13.08
C ILE A 71 -11.39 0.60 -12.19
N VAL A 72 -10.77 -0.40 -12.80
CA VAL A 72 -10.08 -1.48 -12.10
C VAL A 72 -8.73 -1.01 -11.53
N ASN A 73 -8.09 -0.01 -12.14
CA ASN A 73 -6.79 0.50 -11.72
C ASN A 73 -6.84 1.77 -10.87
N ASN A 74 -7.88 2.60 -10.97
CA ASN A 74 -7.99 3.84 -10.18
C ASN A 74 -8.57 3.67 -8.77
N GLY A 75 -8.56 2.45 -8.24
CA GLY A 75 -9.04 2.13 -6.90
C GLY A 75 -10.54 1.94 -6.83
N ILE A 76 -10.96 1.04 -5.95
CA ILE A 76 -12.36 0.65 -5.73
C ILE A 76 -13.15 1.85 -5.20
N ILE A 77 -13.72 2.65 -6.09
CA ILE A 77 -14.98 3.33 -5.80
C ILE A 77 -16.02 2.40 -6.41
N ASN A 78 -16.69 1.62 -5.58
CA ASN A 78 -17.99 1.06 -5.96
C ASN A 78 -19.00 2.21 -5.81
N PRO A 79 -19.40 2.93 -6.88
CA PRO A 79 -20.66 3.63 -6.79
C PRO A 79 -21.72 2.56 -6.55
N ILE A 80 -22.53 2.74 -5.51
CA ILE A 80 -23.74 1.94 -5.29
C ILE A 80 -24.65 2.26 -6.48
N THR A 81 -24.51 1.52 -7.58
CA THR A 81 -25.47 1.59 -8.68
C THR A 81 -26.75 0.94 -8.19
N ALA A 82 -27.72 1.78 -7.80
CA ALA A 82 -29.10 1.36 -7.65
C ALA A 82 -29.55 0.68 -8.96
N PRO A 83 -30.33 -0.41 -8.89
CA PRO A 83 -30.82 -1.06 -10.09
C PRO A 83 -31.65 -0.06 -10.90
N MET A 84 -31.18 0.27 -12.11
CA MET A 84 -31.95 1.07 -13.05
C MET A 84 -33.15 0.26 -13.54
N ALA A 85 -34.31 0.48 -12.95
CA ALA A 85 -35.58 0.02 -13.51
C ALA A 85 -35.81 0.73 -14.84
N ARG A 86 -35.57 0.03 -15.95
CA ARG A 86 -36.13 0.40 -17.25
C ARG A 86 -37.64 0.30 -17.14
N ASN A 87 -38.35 1.43 -17.15
CA ASN A 87 -39.75 1.46 -17.54
C ASN A 87 -40.02 2.72 -18.37
N THR A 88 -40.28 2.47 -19.65
CA THR A 88 -40.90 3.39 -20.58
C THR A 88 -42.32 3.75 -20.12
N GLN A 89 -42.63 5.05 -20.16
CA GLN A 89 -43.95 5.70 -20.10
C GLN A 89 -44.71 5.72 -18.75
N ALA A 90 -44.53 6.81 -18.00
CA ALA A 90 -45.57 7.45 -17.15
C ALA A 90 -45.04 8.81 -16.64
N GLN A 91 -45.16 9.85 -17.46
CA GLN A 91 -44.70 11.22 -17.16
C GLN A 91 -45.84 12.01 -16.50
N ALA A 92 -45.68 12.31 -15.20
CA ALA A 92 -46.09 13.58 -14.53
C ALA A 92 -46.34 13.38 -13.01
N LEU A 93 -46.78 12.20 -12.56
CA LEU A 93 -47.02 11.90 -11.13
C LEU A 93 -45.87 11.13 -10.47
N ASN A 94 -44.96 10.56 -11.26
CA ASN A 94 -43.82 9.78 -10.77
C ASN A 94 -42.66 10.64 -10.25
N ASN A 95 -42.57 11.92 -10.62
CA ASN A 95 -41.44 12.78 -10.21
C ASN A 95 -41.45 13.07 -8.70
N ILE A 96 -42.61 13.41 -8.12
CA ILE A 96 -42.75 13.69 -6.68
C ILE A 96 -42.55 12.41 -5.87
N THR A 97 -43.13 11.28 -6.32
CA THR A 97 -42.95 9.99 -5.63
C THR A 97 -41.50 9.49 -5.73
N LEU A 98 -40.83 9.63 -6.87
CA LEU A 98 -39.40 9.30 -7.03
C LEU A 98 -38.52 10.21 -6.17
N ASP A 99 -38.82 11.51 -6.05
CA ASP A 99 -38.04 12.44 -5.22
C ASP A 99 -38.23 12.18 -3.72
N VAL A 100 -39.46 11.87 -3.28
CA VAL A 100 -39.70 11.49 -1.88
C VAL A 100 -39.02 10.15 -1.57
N THR A 101 -39.02 9.22 -2.52
CA THR A 101 -38.35 7.92 -2.35
C THR A 101 -36.83 8.07 -2.37
N SER A 102 -36.27 8.93 -3.23
CA SER A 102 -34.83 9.20 -3.28
C SER A 102 -34.35 9.94 -2.03
N GLN A 103 -35.10 10.92 -1.54
CA GLN A 103 -34.82 11.59 -0.27
C GLN A 103 -34.90 10.61 0.91
N THR A 104 -35.93 9.76 0.95
CA THR A 104 -36.07 8.73 2.01
C THR A 104 -34.93 7.70 1.95
N LEU A 105 -34.53 7.26 0.76
CA LEU A 105 -33.39 6.36 0.56
C LEU A 105 -32.06 7.04 0.95
N SER A 106 -31.89 8.33 0.67
CA SER A 106 -30.72 9.09 1.06
C SER A 106 -30.61 9.24 2.59
N LEU A 107 -31.73 9.51 3.26
CA LEU A 107 -31.80 9.58 4.73
C LEU A 107 -31.54 8.21 5.37
N LEU A 108 -32.08 7.13 4.79
CA LEU A 108 -31.79 5.76 5.22
C LEU A 108 -30.31 5.41 5.03
N ALA A 109 -29.73 5.77 3.88
CA ALA A 109 -28.31 5.56 3.60
C ALA A 109 -27.42 6.32 4.59
N GLU A 110 -27.78 7.57 4.91
CA GLU A 110 -27.09 8.38 5.91
C GLU A 110 -27.19 7.76 7.31
N SER A 111 -28.38 7.29 7.71
CA SER A 111 -28.59 6.63 9.01
C SER A 111 -27.81 5.31 9.11
N ILE A 112 -27.76 4.52 8.04
CA ILE A 112 -26.98 3.28 7.97
C ILE A 112 -25.48 3.60 8.02
N ALA A 113 -25.01 4.61 7.28
CA ALA A 113 -23.62 5.03 7.31
C ALA A 113 -23.19 5.53 8.70
N GLN A 114 -24.04 6.30 9.38
CA GLN A 114 -23.80 6.73 10.76
C GLN A 114 -23.75 5.53 11.72
N LYS A 115 -24.64 4.55 11.57
CA LYS A 115 -24.66 3.33 12.38
C LYS A 115 -23.41 2.47 12.18
N ILE A 116 -23.01 2.23 10.92
CA ILE A 116 -21.78 1.51 10.58
C ILE A 116 -20.55 2.25 11.15
N THR A 117 -20.49 3.57 10.99
CA THR A 117 -19.40 4.39 11.52
C THR A 117 -19.32 4.31 13.05
N GLY A 118 -20.47 4.36 13.72
CA GLY A 118 -20.58 4.18 15.17
C GLY A 118 -20.07 2.81 15.61
N GLU A 119 -20.55 1.73 14.99
CA GLU A 119 -20.15 0.35 15.32
C GLU A 119 -18.66 0.09 15.05
N ILE A 120 -18.11 0.61 13.96
CA ILE A 120 -16.67 0.54 13.67
C ILE A 120 -15.88 1.29 14.74
N THR A 121 -16.32 2.50 15.10
CA THR A 121 -15.65 3.32 16.12
C THR A 121 -15.66 2.62 17.48
N GLU A 122 -16.77 2.00 17.86
CA GLU A 122 -16.90 1.25 19.10
C GLU A 122 -16.03 -0.02 19.08
N LYS A 123 -16.05 -0.77 17.97
CA LYS A 123 -15.16 -1.93 17.79
C LYS A 123 -13.69 -1.54 17.84
N LEU A 124 -13.28 -0.44 17.20
CA LEU A 124 -11.90 0.05 17.22
C LEU A 124 -11.44 0.47 18.62
N LYS A 125 -12.32 1.06 19.43
CA LYS A 125 -12.01 1.42 20.82
C LYS A 125 -11.92 0.22 21.75
N ASN A 126 -12.74 -0.80 21.49
CA ASN A 126 -12.86 -1.99 22.35
C ASN A 126 -11.97 -3.15 21.89
N SER A 127 -11.35 -3.05 20.71
CA SER A 127 -10.43 -4.06 20.20
C SER A 127 -8.98 -3.65 20.47
N ASP A 128 -8.18 -4.57 20.97
CA ASP A 128 -6.73 -4.43 21.17
C ASP A 128 -5.93 -4.28 19.85
N ILE A 129 -6.58 -3.95 18.72
CA ILE A 129 -5.97 -3.75 17.41
C ILE A 129 -4.92 -2.63 17.43
N PHE A 130 -5.03 -1.69 18.38
CA PHE A 130 -4.05 -0.60 18.56
C PHE A 130 -3.00 -0.87 19.64
N GLU A 131 -3.07 -1.95 20.42
CA GLU A 131 -2.00 -2.30 21.36
C GLU A 131 -0.63 -2.49 20.66
N PRO A 132 -0.54 -3.15 19.48
CA PRO A 132 0.72 -3.24 18.74
C PRO A 132 1.18 -1.88 18.17
N LEU A 133 0.25 -0.94 17.97
CA LEU A 133 0.57 0.43 17.52
C LEU A 133 1.01 1.32 18.70
N MET A 134 0.65 0.96 19.93
CA MET A 134 1.18 1.54 21.17
C MET A 134 2.64 1.15 21.45
N ASP A 135 3.30 0.34 20.61
CA ASP A 135 4.77 0.20 20.62
C ASP A 135 5.50 1.50 20.24
N SER A 136 4.78 2.58 19.90
CA SER A 136 5.35 3.94 19.79
C SER A 136 6.13 4.37 21.04
N THR A 137 5.77 3.90 22.24
CA THR A 137 6.55 4.15 23.48
C THR A 137 7.87 3.38 23.50
N ARG A 138 7.94 2.20 22.90
CA ARG A 138 9.19 1.44 22.75
C ARG A 138 10.06 2.05 21.66
N LEU A 139 9.49 2.38 20.51
CA LEU A 139 10.19 3.10 19.43
C LEU A 139 10.75 4.45 19.89
N LYS A 140 10.00 5.19 20.72
CA LYS A 140 10.47 6.44 21.33
C LYS A 140 11.64 6.20 22.30
N ARG A 141 11.58 5.14 23.10
CA ARG A 141 12.66 4.74 24.01
C ARG A 141 13.91 4.32 23.25
N ASP A 142 13.76 3.55 22.18
CA ASP A 142 14.88 3.09 21.35
C ASP A 142 15.54 4.26 20.63
N ASN A 143 14.75 5.21 20.11
CA ASN A 143 15.27 6.46 19.55
C ASN A 143 16.01 7.32 20.60
N GLU A 144 15.53 7.35 21.84
CA GLU A 144 16.22 8.03 22.94
C GLU A 144 17.56 7.36 23.27
N ILE A 145 17.61 6.02 23.31
CA ILE A 145 18.83 5.24 23.54
C ILE A 145 19.83 5.47 22.41
N LEU A 146 19.40 5.40 21.14
CA LEU A 146 20.24 5.65 19.99
C LEU A 146 20.82 7.08 20.01
N SER A 147 20.00 8.08 20.35
CA SER A 147 20.46 9.46 20.48
C SER A 147 21.56 9.62 21.55
N ARG A 148 21.41 8.93 22.70
CA ARG A 148 22.45 8.90 23.74
C ARG A 148 23.73 8.24 23.25
N GLN A 149 23.65 7.09 22.57
CA GLN A 149 24.81 6.39 22.03
C GLN A 149 25.55 7.25 20.99
N VAL A 150 24.82 7.87 20.07
CA VAL A 150 25.39 8.80 19.08
C VAL A 150 26.09 9.97 19.77
N SER A 151 25.48 10.55 20.80
CA SER A 151 26.08 11.64 21.57
C SER A 151 27.37 11.21 22.27
N GLN A 152 27.38 10.01 22.86
CA GLN A 152 28.58 9.46 23.50
C GLN A 152 29.71 9.23 22.49
N ILE A 153 29.41 8.60 21.35
CA ILE A 153 30.39 8.36 20.27
C ILE A 153 30.95 9.68 19.74
N LEU A 154 30.11 10.70 19.56
CA LEU A 154 30.56 12.03 19.15
C LEU A 154 31.52 12.65 20.16
N GLU A 155 31.25 12.49 21.45
CA GLU A 155 32.15 13.00 22.49
C GLU A 155 33.47 12.22 22.56
N GLU A 156 33.42 10.90 22.45
CA GLU A 156 34.63 10.06 22.38
C GLU A 156 35.48 10.42 21.16
N ASN A 157 34.86 10.63 19.99
CA ASN A 157 35.54 11.09 18.79
C ASN A 157 36.20 12.45 18.98
N LYS A 158 35.55 13.41 19.66
CA LYS A 158 36.18 14.71 19.99
C LYS A 158 37.40 14.52 20.89
N LYS A 159 37.35 13.64 21.89
CA LYS A 159 38.49 13.33 22.76
C LYS A 159 39.62 12.68 21.96
N LEU A 160 39.30 11.73 21.08
CA LEU A 160 40.27 11.07 20.21
C LEU A 160 40.94 12.05 19.25
N ILE A 161 40.18 12.95 18.61
CA ILE A 161 40.73 14.01 17.76
C ILE A 161 41.70 14.89 18.55
N THR A 162 41.31 15.30 19.76
CA THR A 162 42.15 16.14 20.62
C THR A 162 43.45 15.42 20.99
N ARG A 163 43.36 14.13 21.36
CA ARG A 163 44.52 13.29 21.64
C ARG A 163 45.40 13.09 20.41
N ASN A 164 44.81 12.85 19.24
CA ASN A 164 45.55 12.69 17.99
C ASN A 164 46.29 13.98 17.64
N ASN A 165 45.66 15.15 17.78
CA ASN A 165 46.30 16.44 17.57
C ASN A 165 47.46 16.68 18.55
N MET A 166 47.31 16.30 19.82
CA MET A 166 48.42 16.37 20.80
C MET A 166 49.58 15.45 20.39
N LEU A 167 49.28 14.21 20.03
CA LEU A 167 50.29 13.23 19.59
C LEU A 167 50.96 13.65 18.28
N GLN A 168 50.23 14.26 17.35
CA GLN A 168 50.82 14.82 16.14
C GLN A 168 51.75 16.00 16.45
N LYS A 169 51.36 16.90 17.36
CA LYS A 169 52.23 17.98 17.84
C LYS A 169 53.46 17.46 18.57
N GLU A 170 53.32 16.36 19.30
CA GLU A 170 54.44 15.73 20.00
C GLU A 170 55.37 15.00 19.03
N ASN A 171 54.82 14.18 18.13
CA ASN A 171 55.55 13.52 17.05
C ASN A 171 56.24 14.51 16.11
N ALA A 172 55.66 15.69 15.86
CA ALA A 172 56.31 16.73 15.06
C ALA A 172 57.63 17.24 15.70
N LYS A 173 57.82 17.04 17.01
CA LYS A 173 59.08 17.33 17.70
C LYS A 173 60.12 16.24 17.53
N PHE A 174 59.74 15.08 16.99
CA PHE A 174 60.64 13.96 16.77
C PHE A 174 60.91 13.77 15.28
N ARG A 175 62.19 13.80 14.88
CA ARG A 175 62.60 13.46 13.51
C ARG A 175 63.18 12.07 13.45
N HIS A 176 62.85 11.35 12.39
CA HIS A 176 63.39 10.02 12.10
C HIS A 176 64.87 10.14 11.75
N LEU A 177 65.70 9.27 12.35
CA LEU A 177 67.16 9.29 12.17
C LEU A 177 67.62 8.06 11.38
N ALA A 178 67.29 6.85 11.86
CA ALA A 178 67.49 5.57 11.15
C ALA A 178 66.72 4.43 11.85
N GLY A 179 66.21 3.45 11.11
CA GLY A 179 65.52 2.30 11.70
C GLY A 179 64.32 2.70 12.57
N GLN A 180 64.31 2.31 13.85
CA GLN A 180 63.31 2.73 14.85
C GLN A 180 63.79 3.88 15.75
N LEU A 181 64.91 4.54 15.42
CA LEU A 181 65.49 5.63 16.21
C LEU A 181 64.97 7.00 15.76
N TYR A 182 64.48 7.76 16.73
CA TYR A 182 64.00 9.14 16.56
C TYR A 182 64.75 10.07 17.52
N PHE A 183 65.01 11.30 17.10
CA PHE A 183 65.60 12.33 17.96
C PHE A 183 64.63 13.51 18.15
N LYS A 184 64.60 14.06 19.36
CA LYS A 184 63.77 15.22 19.69
C LYS A 184 64.47 16.49 19.24
N GLN A 185 63.85 17.26 18.35
CA GLN A 185 64.27 18.63 18.05
C GLN A 185 63.93 19.52 19.26
N GLN A 186 64.93 20.27 19.74
CA GLN A 186 64.75 21.31 20.77
C GLN A 186 63.94 22.47 20.22
#